data_AF-A0A410M9Q5-F1
#
_entry.id   AF-A0A410M9Q5-F1
#
_cell.length_a   1.000
_cell.length_b   1.000
_cell.length_c   1.000
_cell.angle_alpha   90.00
_cell.angle_beta   90.00
_cell.angle_gamma   90.00
#
_symmetry.space_group_name_H-M   'P 1'
#
loop_
_entity.id
_entity.type
_entity.pdbx_description
1 polymer ?
#
loop_
_entity_poly.entity_id
_entity_poly.type
_entity_poly.pdbx_seq_one_letter_code
_entity_poly.pdbx_strand_id
1 'polypeptide(L)' 'MRVAKTVLFILGISLAGYALFTEEPSKVMPFVLLILGCFMILKSIDEFNKVKHPYVVFFQVGVGVIAIFASYQAFMVM' A
#
# COMPACT_ATOMS: atom_id res chain seq x y z
N MET A 1 -8.35 -8.07 10.75
CA MET A 1 -8.27 -7.04 9.69
C MET A 1 -8.59 -5.61 10.12
N ARG A 2 -9.51 -5.36 11.07
CA ARG A 2 -9.83 -3.99 11.53
C ARG A 2 -8.60 -3.21 12.00
N VAL A 3 -7.80 -3.81 12.88
CA VAL A 3 -6.58 -3.19 13.43
C VAL A 3 -5.55 -2.87 12.34
N ALA A 4 -5.25 -3.82 11.44
CA ALA A 4 -4.30 -3.62 10.35
C ALA A 4 -4.71 -2.48 9.40
N LYS A 5 -6.01 -2.36 9.09
CA LYS A 5 -6.54 -1.23 8.31
C LYS A 5 -6.41 0.10 9.05
N THR A 6 -6.70 0.13 10.34
CA THR A 6 -6.54 1.33 11.16
C THR A 6 -5.08 1.77 11.20
N VAL A 7 -4.14 0.83 11.38
CA VAL A 7 -2.70 1.12 11.35
C VAL A 7 -2.26 1.67 10.00
N LEU A 8 -2.68 1.07 8.88
CA LEU A 8 -2.38 1.61 7.55
C LEU A 8 -2.99 2.99 7.30
N PHE A 9 -4.18 3.26 7.85
CA PHE A 9 -4.82 4.56 7.73
C PHE A 9 -4.07 5.64 8.51
N ILE A 10 -3.66 5.33 9.75
CA ILE A 10 -2.81 6.21 10.56
C ILE A 10 -1.49 6.48 9.83
N LEU A 11 -0.81 5.44 9.35
CA LEU A 11 0.42 5.57 8.58
C LEU A 11 0.22 6.44 7.33
N GLY A 12 -0.86 6.23 6.58
CA GLY A 12 -1.17 7.04 5.40
C GLY A 12 -1.39 8.52 5.72
N ILE A 13 -2.10 8.83 6.81
CA ILE A 13 -2.31 10.22 7.25
C ILE A 13 -0.99 10.84 7.72
N SER A 14 -0.20 10.13 8.53
CA SER A 14 1.11 10.61 8.96
C SER A 14 2.03 10.88 7.78
N LEU A 15 2.01 10.01 6.77
CA LEU A 15 2.82 10.15 5.58
C LEU A 15 2.36 11.32 4.69
N ALA A 16 1.04 11.51 4.56
CA ALA A 16 0.48 12.67 3.86
C ALA A 16 0.83 13.98 4.56
N GLY A 17 0.80 13.99 5.90
CA GLY A 17 1.30 15.11 6.70
C GLY A 17 2.77 15.39 6.39
N TYR A 18 3.62 14.36 6.44
CA TYR A 18 5.04 14.50 6.11
C TYR A 18 5.28 14.99 4.67
N ALA A 19 4.48 14.52 3.70
CA ALA A 19 4.56 14.93 2.30
C ALA A 19 4.25 16.42 2.09
N LEU A 20 3.34 17.00 2.90
CA LEU A 20 2.97 18.42 2.80
C LEU A 20 4.07 19.36 3.31
N PHE A 21 4.93 18.89 4.22
CA PHE A 21 6.00 19.69 4.81
C PHE A 21 7.38 19.41 4.21
N THR A 22 7.52 18.38 3.37
CA THR A 22 8.80 18.03 2.77
C THR A 22 8.97 18.72 1.41
N GLU A 23 10.16 19.26 1.17
CA GLU A 23 10.52 19.89 -0.12
C GLU A 23 10.82 18.84 -1.20
N GLU A 24 11.02 17.59 -0.81
CA GLU A 24 11.40 16.49 -1.69
C GLU A 24 10.34 15.37 -1.73
N PRO A 25 9.28 15.53 -2.54
CA PRO A 25 8.19 14.55 -2.63
C PRO A 25 8.65 13.17 -3.11
N SER A 26 9.79 13.09 -3.79
CA SER A 26 10.44 11.84 -4.17
C SER A 26 10.75 10.96 -2.96
N LYS A 27 11.14 11.53 -1.81
CA LYS A 27 11.45 10.80 -0.56
C LYS A 27 10.26 10.10 0.07
N VAL A 28 9.06 10.52 -0.27
CA VAL A 28 7.81 9.97 0.29
C VAL A 28 7.22 8.88 -0.61
N MET A 29 7.54 8.92 -1.91
CA MET A 29 7.06 7.98 -2.93
C MET A 29 7.24 6.50 -2.56
N PRO A 30 8.40 6.04 -2.03
CA PRO A 30 8.59 4.63 -1.68
C PRO A 30 7.61 4.18 -0.59
N PHE A 31 7.37 5.03 0.41
CA PHE A 31 6.46 4.73 1.51
C PHE A 31 4.99 4.75 1.07
N VAL A 32 4.61 5.64 0.16
CA VAL A 32 3.26 5.66 -0.45
C VAL A 32 2.99 4.36 -1.18
N LEU A 33 3.95 3.91 -2.01
CA LEU A 33 3.84 2.66 -2.76
C LEU A 33 3.76 1.44 -1.83
N LEU A 34 4.52 1.44 -0.73
CA LEU A 34 4.46 0.38 0.28
C LEU A 34 3.09 0.29 0.94
N ILE A 35 2.53 1.43 1.36
CA ILE A 35 1.21 1.51 2.01
C ILE A 35 0.12 1.05 1.04
N LEU A 36 0.18 1.49 -0.22
CA LEU A 36 -0.73 1.05 -1.28
C LEU A 36 -0.65 -0.46 -1.52
N GLY A 37 0.57 -1.02 -1.60
CA GLY A 37 0.78 -2.45 -1.77
C GLY A 37 0.17 -3.28 -0.64
N CYS A 38 0.46 -2.89 0.61
CA CYS A 38 -0.12 -3.51 1.80
C CYS A 38 -1.65 -3.39 1.84
N PHE A 39 -2.20 -2.24 1.45
CA PHE A 39 -3.65 -2.03 1.41
C PHE A 39 -4.34 -2.93 0.38
N MET A 40 -3.77 -3.06 -0.82
CA MET A 40 -4.29 -3.92 -1.89
C MET A 40 -4.30 -5.40 -1.48
N ILE A 41 -3.25 -5.86 -0.79
CA ILE A 41 -3.20 -7.23 -0.25
C ILE A 41 -4.28 -7.44 0.82
N LEU A 42 -4.43 -6.52 1.78
CA LEU A 42 -5.48 -6.65 2.79
C LEU A 42 -6.88 -6.62 2.20
N LYS A 43 -7.12 -5.77 1.21
CA LYS A 43 -8.40 -5.70 0.48
C LYS A 43 -8.69 -7.02 -0.22
N SER A 44 -7.67 -7.61 -0.85
CA SER A 44 -7.76 -8.91 -1.50
C SER A 44 -8.16 -10.02 -0.53
N ILE A 45 -7.56 -10.06 0.66
CA ILE A 45 -7.92 -11.05 1.71
C ILE A 45 -9.38 -10.85 2.18
N ASP A 46 -9.84 -9.59 2.30
CA ASP A 46 -11.25 -9.30 2.63
C ASP A 46 -12.23 -9.71 1.51
N GLU A 47 -11.83 -9.57 0.25
CA GLU A 47 -12.63 -10.01 -0.90
C GLU A 47 -12.63 -11.53 -1.04
N PHE A 48 -11.53 -12.21 -0.70
CA PHE A 48 -11.44 -13.67 -0.68
C PHE A 48 -12.44 -14.27 0.32
N ASN A 49 -12.53 -13.69 1.52
CA ASN A 49 -13.52 -14.10 2.52
C ASN A 49 -14.98 -13.87 2.10
N LYS A 50 -15.22 -13.08 1.05
CA LYS A 50 -16.57 -12.75 0.54
C LYS A 50 -16.97 -13.53 -0.72
N VAL A 51 -16.07 -14.36 -1.26
CA VAL A 51 -16.26 -15.36 -2.35
C VAL A 51 -17.09 -14.87 -3.56
N LYS A 52 -17.14 -13.57 -3.85
CA LYS A 52 -17.91 -13.06 -5.00
C LYS A 52 -17.13 -13.11 -6.31
N HIS A 53 -15.81 -12.83 -6.29
CA HIS A 53 -15.00 -12.76 -7.53
C HIS A 53 -13.53 -13.17 -7.30
N PRO A 54 -13.14 -14.44 -7.53
CA PRO A 54 -11.78 -14.92 -7.28
C PRO A 54 -10.72 -14.22 -8.17
N TYR A 55 -11.06 -13.85 -9.41
CA TYR A 55 -10.13 -13.16 -10.32
C TYR A 55 -9.68 -11.79 -9.82
N VAL A 56 -10.59 -11.06 -9.16
CA VAL A 56 -10.30 -9.73 -8.60
C VAL A 56 -9.34 -9.84 -7.41
N VAL A 57 -9.47 -10.90 -6.62
CA VAL A 57 -8.56 -11.20 -5.50
C VAL A 57 -7.14 -11.38 -6.03
N PHE A 58 -6.92 -12.27 -7.00
CA PHE A 58 -5.59 -12.54 -7.56
C PHE A 58 -4.97 -11.29 -8.21
N PHE A 59 -5.77 -10.50 -8.92
CA PHE A 59 -5.31 -9.24 -9.49
C PHE A 59 -4.88 -8.24 -8.40
N GLN A 60 -5.66 -8.10 -7.33
CA GLN A 60 -5.32 -7.21 -6.21
C GLN A 60 -4.06 -7.67 -5.46
N VAL A 61 -3.87 -8.99 -5.27
CA VAL A 61 -2.58 -9.50 -4.73
C VAL A 61 -1.43 -9.14 -5.66
N GLY A 62 -1.58 -9.39 -6.97
CA GLY A 62 -0.54 -9.10 -7.96
C GLY A 62 -0.12 -7.63 -7.96
N VAL A 63 -1.10 -6.71 -8.01
CA VAL A 63 -0.83 -5.27 -7.91
C VAL A 63 -0.19 -4.92 -6.57
N GLY A 64 -0.61 -5.55 -5.48
CA GLY A 64 -0.02 -5.37 -4.16
C GLY A 64 1.47 -5.73 -4.11
N VAL A 65 1.83 -6.90 -4.66
CA VAL A 65 3.22 -7.38 -4.74
C VAL A 65 4.06 -6.48 -5.64
N ILE A 66 3.54 -6.04 -6.79
CA ILE A 66 4.24 -5.12 -7.69
C ILE A 66 4.48 -3.77 -7.01
N ALA A 67 3.50 -3.25 -6.27
CA ALA A 67 3.66 -1.99 -5.54
C ALA A 67 4.72 -2.08 -4.43
N ILE A 68 4.81 -3.22 -3.72
CA ILE A 68 5.87 -3.47 -2.74
C ILE A 68 7.24 -3.57 -3.43
N PHE A 69 7.32 -4.24 -4.58
CA PHE A 69 8.55 -4.33 -5.35
C PHE A 69 9.00 -2.97 -5.88
N ALA A 70 8.07 -2.17 -6.42
CA ALA A 70 8.34 -0.80 -6.88
C ALA A 70 8.77 0.12 -5.72
N SER A 71 8.17 -0.05 -4.53
CA SER A 71 8.60 0.62 -3.31
C SER A 71 10.05 0.27 -2.96
N TYR A 72 10.39 -1.02 -2.95
CA TYR A 72 11.76 -1.47 -2.67
C TYR A 72 12.77 -0.89 -3.67
N GLN A 73 12.44 -0.88 -4.96
CA GLN A 73 13.30 -0.27 -5.97
C GLN A 73 13.44 1.24 -5.78
N ALA A 74 12.36 1.93 -5.45
CA ALA A 74 12.39 3.37 -5.18
C ALA A 74 13.24 3.71 -3.94
N PHE A 75 13.32 2.82 -2.95
CA PHE A 75 14.25 2.93 -1.82
C PHE A 75 15.70 2.72 -2.20
N MET A 76 15.99 1.77 -3.09
CA MET A 76 17.36 1.43 -3.50
C MET A 76 17.98 2.48 -4.44
N VAL A 77 17.15 3.25 -5.14
CA VAL A 77 17.58 4.29 -6.09
C VAL A 77 17.69 5.68 -5.43
N MET A 78 17.19 5.84 -4.21
CA MET A 78 17.25 7.05 -3.40
C MET A 78 18.54 7.16 -2.61
#